data_AF-A0A7S3ZLH9-F1
#
_entry.id   AF-A0A7S3ZLH9-F1
#
_cell.length_a   1.000
_cell.length_b   1.000
_cell.length_c   1.000
_cell.angle_alpha   90.00
_cell.angle_beta   90.00
_cell.angle_gamma   90.00
#
_symmetry.space_group_name_H-M   'P 1'
#
loop_
_entity.id
_entity.type
_entity.pdbx_description
1 polymer ?
#
loop_
_entity_poly.entity_id
_entity_poly.type
_entity_poly.pdbx_seq_one_letter_code
_entity_poly.pdbx_strand_id
1 'polypeptide(L)'
;MGVLNVLYREEGIQFVDPGFPPAEASLYAGGGNDGDSWRCAQCGARNAVPPDANGREAVLALMQRQRRGDLPLVRCAACGREHPVLEVAMRPSAWLRPGDLRDDVTGLTSDVPWEVFRGEPRADDIRQGGVGNCWYVCALSILAEAAPETLKNCVVTRAYNPAGAYKLRLCLAGEWRTLLVDDLLPCNALEMLAYVPARADVAAAPRPNRLVSTQVKAARRALWAPLLEKAAAKLHGSYEALAGGTFAEAFHTLTGFPVDQERLHGYTRDGGAWAAAARARGAAAAGDDGAVFREAFDKRFPGGADEAEVECFARVFSFFESGFAVGASTFTDPATPFGQEMKAKGLQTRHAYGLLECRVYDGEHLFKLRNPNGVALWKGKWSREDAERMTFAARKALGLDREDPGVFWMAVDDFLAYFVELTVCRVLRDRVDARVGGWLGSAFNGGECVAVEAYARTRLDVALYQEPHAVRQGEAGAATALDLGCVVVKCASRSDRAVAGDDPRTHRLV
;
A
#
# COMPACT_ATOMS: atom_id res chain seq x y z
N MET A 1 -6.53 -28.24 -8.18
CA MET A 1 -7.66 -27.95 -7.27
C MET A 1 -8.67 -29.06 -7.29
N GLY A 2 -9.16 -29.56 -8.43
CA GLY A 2 -10.06 -30.72 -8.45
C GLY A 2 -9.54 -31.91 -7.63
N VAL A 3 -8.32 -32.38 -7.93
CA VAL A 3 -7.69 -33.51 -7.21
C VAL A 3 -7.42 -33.22 -5.72
N LEU A 4 -6.86 -32.03 -5.40
CA LEU A 4 -6.63 -31.60 -4.02
C LEU A 4 -7.95 -31.50 -3.23
N ASN A 5 -8.98 -30.89 -3.81
CA ASN A 5 -10.28 -30.73 -3.15
C ASN A 5 -10.97 -32.07 -2.93
N VAL A 6 -10.79 -33.05 -3.81
CA VAL A 6 -11.31 -34.41 -3.63
C VAL A 6 -10.60 -35.06 -2.45
N LEU A 7 -9.26 -35.10 -2.46
CA LEU A 7 -8.45 -35.69 -1.37
C LEU A 7 -8.76 -35.08 0.00
N TYR A 8 -8.77 -33.74 0.10
CA TYR A 8 -8.98 -33.07 1.38
C TYR A 8 -10.46 -33.08 1.83
N ARG A 9 -11.43 -33.11 0.91
CA ARG A 9 -12.86 -33.25 1.30
C ARG A 9 -13.20 -34.67 1.73
N GLU A 10 -12.69 -35.68 1.06
CA GLU A 10 -13.00 -37.08 1.37
C GLU A 10 -12.41 -37.51 2.72
N GLU A 11 -11.25 -36.97 3.10
CA GLU A 11 -10.61 -37.28 4.39
C GLU A 11 -11.00 -36.31 5.52
N GLY A 12 -11.78 -35.25 5.24
CA GLY A 12 -12.13 -34.24 6.24
C GLY A 12 -10.93 -33.42 6.75
N ILE A 13 -9.82 -33.41 6.01
CA ILE A 13 -8.58 -32.73 6.37
C ILE A 13 -8.60 -31.32 5.79
N GLN A 14 -8.15 -30.33 6.57
CA GLN A 14 -7.96 -28.97 6.07
C GLN A 14 -6.51 -28.75 5.64
N PHE A 15 -6.33 -28.13 4.47
CA PHE A 15 -5.02 -27.81 3.91
C PHE A 15 -4.26 -26.83 4.82
N VAL A 16 -2.97 -27.10 4.95
CA VAL A 16 -1.97 -26.22 5.55
C VAL A 16 -0.84 -26.10 4.56
N ASP A 17 -0.45 -24.86 4.24
CA ASP A 17 0.56 -24.55 3.26
C ASP A 17 1.97 -24.84 3.80
N PRO A 18 2.66 -25.88 3.30
CA PRO A 18 3.99 -26.22 3.80
C PRO A 18 5.05 -25.16 3.44
N GLY A 19 4.81 -24.36 2.40
CA GLY A 19 5.71 -23.29 1.97
C GLY A 19 5.52 -21.97 2.72
N PHE A 20 4.47 -21.85 3.53
CA PHE A 20 4.20 -20.68 4.36
C PHE A 20 3.33 -21.08 5.58
N PRO A 21 3.88 -21.91 6.48
CA PRO A 21 3.12 -22.55 7.55
C PRO A 21 2.64 -21.52 8.59
N PRO A 22 1.67 -21.87 9.46
CA PRO A 22 1.24 -21.05 10.59
C PRO A 22 2.31 -21.00 11.71
N ALA A 23 3.46 -20.41 11.38
CA ALA A 23 4.65 -20.38 12.20
C ALA A 23 5.19 -18.96 12.31
N GLU A 24 6.02 -18.75 13.32
CA GLU A 24 6.62 -17.44 13.55
C GLU A 24 7.52 -16.97 12.39
N ALA A 25 8.18 -17.90 11.70
CA ALA A 25 8.97 -17.60 10.50
C ALA A 25 8.13 -16.98 9.36
N SER A 26 6.83 -17.25 9.32
CA SER A 26 5.90 -16.62 8.37
C SER A 26 5.50 -15.21 8.82
N LEU A 27 5.63 -14.88 10.11
CA LEU A 27 5.34 -13.56 10.66
C LEU A 27 6.57 -12.63 10.62
N TYR A 28 7.74 -13.13 11.01
CA TYR A 28 8.94 -12.33 11.25
C TYR A 28 10.17 -12.88 10.50
N ALA A 29 11.04 -11.97 10.08
CA ALA A 29 12.34 -12.32 9.53
C ALA A 29 13.29 -12.83 10.63
N GLY A 30 14.01 -13.94 10.35
CA GLY A 30 15.15 -14.40 11.16
C GLY A 30 14.93 -15.58 12.11
N GLY A 31 13.75 -16.22 12.15
CA GLY A 31 13.50 -17.41 12.98
C GLY A 31 13.65 -17.20 14.50
N GLY A 32 13.35 -18.23 15.30
CA GLY A 32 13.40 -18.19 16.78
C GLY A 32 12.03 -18.05 17.44
N ASN A 33 11.87 -18.70 18.61
CA ASN A 33 10.66 -19.37 19.10
C ASN A 33 9.65 -18.54 19.93
N ASP A 34 8.43 -19.07 19.94
CA ASP A 34 7.28 -18.98 20.84
C ASP A 34 6.58 -17.62 21.00
N GLY A 35 5.24 -17.64 20.92
CA GLY A 35 4.32 -16.52 21.16
C GLY A 35 4.41 -15.85 22.55
N ASP A 36 5.44 -16.21 23.32
CA ASP A 36 5.88 -15.67 24.61
C ASP A 36 6.90 -14.54 24.46
N SER A 37 7.26 -14.16 23.22
CA SER A 37 8.10 -12.99 22.95
C SER A 37 7.39 -11.92 22.11
N TRP A 38 7.81 -10.66 22.27
CA TRP A 38 7.39 -9.52 21.46
C TRP A 38 8.62 -8.74 20.97
N ARG A 39 8.51 -8.11 19.80
CA ARG A 39 9.57 -7.28 19.24
C ARG A 39 9.39 -5.82 19.63
N CYS A 40 10.46 -5.22 20.13
CA CYS A 40 10.52 -3.80 20.40
C CYS A 40 10.35 -3.02 19.10
N ALA A 41 9.32 -2.17 19.04
CA ALA A 41 9.05 -1.34 17.88
C ALA A 41 10.18 -0.32 17.60
N GLN A 42 11.05 -0.05 18.58
CA GLN A 42 12.19 0.86 18.43
C GLN A 42 13.44 0.19 17.84
N CYS A 43 13.91 -0.88 18.48
CA CYS A 43 15.20 -1.50 18.13
C CYS A 43 15.05 -2.87 17.46
N GLY A 44 13.84 -3.42 17.35
CA GLY A 44 13.56 -4.74 16.79
C GLY A 44 13.96 -5.92 17.70
N ALA A 45 14.57 -5.65 18.86
CA ALA A 45 14.98 -6.69 19.80
C ALA A 45 13.77 -7.45 20.35
N ARG A 46 13.95 -8.76 20.57
CA ARG A 46 12.95 -9.62 21.20
C ARG A 46 12.97 -9.44 22.71
N ASN A 47 11.80 -9.42 23.32
CA ASN A 47 11.59 -9.27 24.76
C ASN A 47 10.52 -10.28 25.20
N ALA A 48 10.59 -10.72 26.46
CA ALA A 48 9.54 -11.58 27.03
C ALA A 48 8.20 -10.82 27.12
N VAL A 49 7.11 -11.52 26.84
CA VAL A 49 5.75 -10.99 26.99
C VAL A 49 5.40 -10.87 28.48
N PRO A 50 4.91 -9.72 28.94
CA PRO A 50 4.42 -9.57 30.30
C PRO A 50 3.28 -10.55 30.62
N PRO A 51 3.20 -11.12 31.84
CA PRO A 51 2.12 -12.05 32.21
C PRO A 51 0.72 -11.46 32.04
N ASP A 52 0.56 -10.15 32.23
CA ASP A 52 -0.69 -9.39 32.05
C ASP A 52 -0.98 -9.00 30.59
N ALA A 53 -0.16 -9.44 29.64
CA ALA A 53 -0.30 -9.19 28.21
C ALA A 53 -0.67 -10.46 27.40
N ASN A 54 -1.11 -11.53 28.09
CA ASN A 54 -1.44 -12.79 27.44
C ASN A 54 -2.88 -13.25 27.77
N GLY A 55 -3.56 -13.78 26.76
CA GLY A 55 -4.94 -14.25 26.89
C GLY A 55 -6.01 -13.16 26.78
N ARG A 56 -7.21 -13.58 26.42
CA ARG A 56 -8.35 -12.71 26.10
C ARG A 56 -8.74 -11.77 27.26
N GLU A 57 -8.87 -12.32 28.46
CA GLU A 57 -9.31 -11.58 29.64
C GLU A 57 -8.34 -10.44 30.00
N ALA A 58 -7.04 -10.71 29.90
CA ALA A 58 -5.99 -9.73 30.15
C ALA A 58 -6.05 -8.57 29.15
N VAL A 59 -6.20 -8.88 27.84
CA VAL A 59 -6.36 -7.84 26.81
C VAL A 59 -7.62 -7.00 27.07
N LEU A 60 -8.75 -7.61 27.39
CA LEU A 60 -9.99 -6.87 27.70
C LEU A 60 -9.83 -5.95 28.93
N ALA A 61 -9.12 -6.42 29.96
CA ALA A 61 -8.79 -5.61 31.13
C ALA A 61 -7.88 -4.42 30.76
N LEU A 62 -6.86 -4.63 29.93
CA LEU A 62 -5.99 -3.57 29.42
C LEU A 62 -6.77 -2.54 28.58
N MET A 63 -7.72 -2.97 27.76
CA MET A 63 -8.59 -2.05 27.01
C MET A 63 -9.50 -1.22 27.93
N GLN A 64 -9.99 -1.79 29.02
CA GLN A 64 -10.73 -1.04 30.05
C GLN A 64 -9.84 -0.02 30.78
N ARG A 65 -8.58 -0.38 31.02
CA ARG A 65 -7.58 0.52 31.60
C ARG A 65 -7.20 1.66 30.65
N GLN A 66 -7.08 1.39 29.35
CA GLN A 66 -6.86 2.41 28.32
C GLN A 66 -7.95 3.50 28.33
N ARG A 67 -9.22 3.09 28.49
CA ARG A 67 -10.35 4.04 28.60
C ARG A 67 -10.27 4.92 29.84
N ARG A 68 -9.63 4.43 30.91
CA ARG A 68 -9.39 5.17 32.16
C ARG A 68 -8.09 5.99 32.15
N GLY A 69 -7.28 5.89 31.08
CA GLY A 69 -6.00 6.58 30.98
C GLY A 69 -4.88 5.98 31.85
N ASP A 70 -5.06 4.77 32.39
CA ASP A 70 -4.11 4.10 33.29
C ASP A 70 -3.54 2.84 32.62
N LEU A 71 -2.79 3.01 31.53
CA LEU A 71 -2.21 1.87 30.82
C LEU A 71 -0.82 1.52 31.36
N PRO A 72 -0.58 0.27 31.79
CA PRO A 72 0.75 -0.13 32.23
C PRO A 72 1.73 -0.12 31.05
N LEU A 73 3.01 0.11 31.37
CA LEU A 73 4.11 0.14 30.43
C LEU A 73 5.06 -1.04 30.68
N VAL A 74 5.64 -1.57 29.61
CA VAL A 74 6.73 -2.56 29.64
C VAL A 74 7.98 -1.96 29.03
N ARG A 75 9.13 -2.21 29.67
CA ARG A 75 10.44 -1.72 29.21
C ARG A 75 11.12 -2.75 28.33
N CYS A 76 11.64 -2.31 27.18
CA CYS A 76 12.52 -3.14 26.37
C CYS A 76 13.85 -3.38 27.09
N ALA A 77 14.26 -4.64 27.23
CA ALA A 77 15.51 -5.03 27.86
C ALA A 77 16.76 -4.57 27.08
N ALA A 78 16.65 -4.37 25.77
CA ALA A 78 17.78 -3.98 24.91
C ALA A 78 17.98 -2.46 24.82
N CYS A 79 16.93 -1.69 24.52
CA CYS A 79 17.04 -0.23 24.34
C CYS A 79 16.49 0.60 25.50
N GLY A 80 15.92 -0.04 26.53
CA GLY A 80 15.38 0.64 27.71
C GLY A 80 14.10 1.45 27.46
N ARG A 81 13.55 1.42 26.25
CA ARG A 81 12.36 2.19 25.88
C ARG A 81 11.09 1.55 26.42
N GLU A 82 10.15 2.38 26.85
CA GLU A 82 8.86 1.96 27.38
C GLU A 82 7.83 1.85 26.26
N HIS A 83 7.02 0.80 26.32
CA HIS A 83 5.95 0.49 25.38
C HIS A 83 4.66 0.20 26.16
N PRO A 84 3.49 0.65 25.68
CA PRO A 84 2.23 0.29 26.32
C PRO A 84 1.99 -1.21 26.27
N VAL A 85 1.65 -1.83 27.40
CA VAL A 85 1.43 -3.29 27.48
C VAL A 85 0.30 -3.74 26.55
N LEU A 86 -0.71 -2.90 26.32
CA LEU A 86 -1.78 -3.18 25.36
C LEU A 86 -1.27 -3.37 23.93
N GLU A 87 -0.26 -2.63 23.49
CA GLU A 87 0.32 -2.81 22.15
C GLU A 87 1.02 -4.17 22.04
N VAL A 88 1.69 -4.61 23.12
CA VAL A 88 2.29 -5.95 23.22
C VAL A 88 1.24 -7.06 23.28
N ALA A 89 0.11 -6.81 23.97
CA ALA A 89 -0.99 -7.76 24.10
C ALA A 89 -1.76 -7.97 22.78
N MET A 90 -1.68 -7.01 21.85
CA MET A 90 -2.32 -7.04 20.54
C MET A 90 -1.47 -7.73 19.45
N ARG A 91 -0.31 -8.29 19.82
CA ARG A 91 0.55 -9.07 18.92
C ARG A 91 -0.18 -10.30 18.35
N PRO A 92 0.28 -10.86 17.21
CA PRO A 92 -0.11 -12.20 16.80
C PRO A 92 0.21 -13.24 17.89
N SER A 93 -0.78 -14.00 18.31
CA SER A 93 -0.65 -15.04 19.36
C SER A 93 -1.29 -16.37 18.97
N ALA A 94 -2.06 -16.43 17.88
CA ALA A 94 -2.68 -17.65 17.36
C ALA A 94 -2.77 -17.58 15.83
N TRP A 95 -3.01 -18.72 15.19
CA TRP A 95 -3.42 -18.81 13.78
C TRP A 95 -4.78 -19.49 13.72
N LEU A 96 -5.78 -18.78 13.21
CA LEU A 96 -7.18 -19.19 13.21
C LEU A 96 -7.70 -19.24 11.77
N ARG A 97 -8.66 -20.12 11.52
CA ARG A 97 -9.38 -20.16 10.24
C ARG A 97 -10.56 -19.20 10.27
N PRO A 98 -11.14 -18.85 9.11
CA PRO A 98 -12.24 -17.88 9.06
C PRO A 98 -13.40 -18.20 10.01
N GLY A 99 -13.77 -19.48 10.13
CA GLY A 99 -14.85 -19.93 11.02
C GLY A 99 -14.64 -19.60 12.50
N ASP A 100 -13.39 -19.47 12.94
CA ASP A 100 -13.02 -19.22 14.34
C ASP A 100 -12.76 -17.74 14.62
N LEU A 101 -12.85 -16.87 13.61
CA LEU A 101 -12.61 -15.44 13.75
C LEU A 101 -13.82 -14.73 14.36
N ARG A 102 -13.53 -13.79 15.26
CA ARG A 102 -14.51 -12.81 15.75
C ARG A 102 -14.55 -11.58 14.87
N ASP A 103 -15.73 -10.97 14.77
CA ASP A 103 -15.88 -9.67 14.14
C ASP A 103 -15.18 -8.60 14.97
N ASP A 104 -14.33 -7.80 14.33
CA ASP A 104 -13.46 -6.80 14.95
C ASP A 104 -14.21 -5.55 15.44
N VAL A 105 -15.49 -5.37 15.08
CA VAL A 105 -16.33 -4.26 15.56
C VAL A 105 -17.19 -4.69 16.74
N THR A 106 -17.82 -5.86 16.65
CA THR A 106 -18.73 -6.37 17.68
C THR A 106 -18.02 -7.22 18.74
N GLY A 107 -16.86 -7.79 18.41
CA GLY A 107 -16.16 -8.77 19.25
C GLY A 107 -16.89 -10.12 19.37
N LEU A 108 -17.92 -10.34 18.53
CA LEU A 108 -18.76 -11.53 18.57
C LEU A 108 -18.42 -12.47 17.42
N THR A 109 -18.70 -13.75 17.64
CA THR A 109 -18.84 -14.72 16.55
C THR A 109 -20.16 -14.47 15.82
N SER A 110 -20.24 -14.92 14.58
CA SER A 110 -21.46 -14.79 13.78
C SER A 110 -21.59 -16.01 12.87
N ASP A 111 -22.84 -16.39 12.60
CA ASP A 111 -23.18 -17.53 11.74
C ASP A 111 -23.24 -17.15 10.26
N VAL A 112 -22.98 -15.88 9.92
CA VAL A 112 -22.93 -15.44 8.52
C VAL A 112 -21.77 -16.16 7.83
N PRO A 113 -22.02 -16.87 6.72
CA PRO A 113 -20.98 -17.67 6.06
C PRO A 113 -19.88 -16.78 5.49
N TRP A 114 -18.65 -17.28 5.47
CA TRP A 114 -17.53 -16.60 4.82
C TRP A 114 -17.60 -16.73 3.31
N GLU A 115 -17.24 -15.64 2.63
CA GLU A 115 -17.11 -15.62 1.17
C GLU A 115 -15.72 -15.07 0.82
N VAL A 116 -15.16 -15.49 -0.32
CA VAL A 116 -13.92 -14.87 -0.80
C VAL A 116 -14.21 -13.43 -1.22
N PHE A 117 -15.19 -13.27 -2.10
CA PHE A 117 -15.75 -11.98 -2.47
C PHE A 117 -17.23 -11.96 -2.12
N ARG A 118 -17.63 -11.11 -1.16
CA ARG A 118 -19.05 -10.82 -0.95
C ARG A 118 -19.44 -9.71 -1.91
N GLY A 119 -19.93 -10.04 -3.11
CA GLY A 119 -20.18 -9.05 -4.16
C GLY A 119 -18.88 -8.37 -4.64
N GLU A 120 -18.97 -7.12 -5.08
CA GLU A 120 -17.78 -6.36 -5.49
C GLU A 120 -16.83 -6.10 -4.30
N PRO A 121 -15.50 -6.20 -4.50
CA PRO A 121 -14.52 -5.70 -3.56
C PRO A 121 -14.78 -4.23 -3.26
N ARG A 122 -14.74 -3.84 -1.98
CA ARG A 122 -14.91 -2.44 -1.59
C ARG A 122 -13.72 -1.96 -0.79
N ALA A 123 -13.39 -0.68 -0.91
CA ALA A 123 -12.39 -0.08 -0.04
C ALA A 123 -12.75 -0.31 1.45
N ASP A 124 -14.04 -0.21 1.81
CA ASP A 124 -14.58 -0.46 3.15
C ASP A 124 -14.33 -1.88 3.69
N ASP A 125 -14.08 -2.84 2.80
CA ASP A 125 -13.68 -4.19 3.21
C ASP A 125 -12.34 -4.15 3.96
N ILE A 126 -11.51 -3.14 3.65
CA ILE A 126 -10.14 -2.99 4.12
C ILE A 126 -10.05 -1.91 5.22
N ARG A 127 -9.35 -2.25 6.30
CA ARG A 127 -8.79 -1.29 7.26
C ARG A 127 -7.38 -1.70 7.58
N GLN A 128 -6.38 -0.83 7.65
CA GLN A 128 -5.02 -1.24 7.94
C GLN A 128 -4.86 -1.70 9.40
N GLY A 129 -4.00 -2.70 9.58
CA GLY A 129 -3.53 -3.19 10.87
C GLY A 129 -2.31 -2.47 11.43
N GLY A 130 -1.61 -3.13 12.34
CA GLY A 130 -0.34 -2.66 12.89
C GLY A 130 0.84 -2.66 11.91
N VAL A 131 0.78 -3.43 10.82
CA VAL A 131 1.93 -3.61 9.90
C VAL A 131 2.20 -2.34 9.12
N GLY A 132 3.48 -2.06 8.90
CA GLY A 132 3.99 -0.95 8.09
C GLY A 132 3.78 -1.14 6.59
N ASN A 133 2.69 -1.78 6.19
CA ASN A 133 2.33 -2.09 4.81
C ASN A 133 1.21 -1.21 4.27
N CYS A 134 1.06 0.01 4.81
CA CYS A 134 0.07 1.00 4.37
C CYS A 134 0.04 1.16 2.85
N TRP A 135 1.20 1.18 2.20
CA TRP A 135 1.37 1.21 0.75
C TRP A 135 0.56 0.12 0.02
N TYR A 136 0.62 -1.12 0.52
CA TYR A 136 -0.06 -2.27 -0.09
C TYR A 136 -1.55 -2.28 0.20
N VAL A 137 -1.92 -2.07 1.46
CA VAL A 137 -3.31 -2.02 1.92
C VAL A 137 -4.09 -0.89 1.24
N CYS A 138 -3.44 0.25 1.07
CA CYS A 138 -4.01 1.39 0.39
C CYS A 138 -4.15 1.11 -1.12
N ALA A 139 -3.17 0.49 -1.77
CA ALA A 139 -3.29 0.08 -3.17
C ALA A 139 -4.45 -0.90 -3.41
N LEU A 140 -4.65 -1.88 -2.53
CA LEU A 140 -5.82 -2.76 -2.58
C LEU A 140 -7.13 -1.95 -2.51
N SER A 141 -7.19 -0.95 -1.64
CA SER A 141 -8.37 -0.10 -1.47
C SER A 141 -8.66 0.74 -2.71
N ILE A 142 -7.63 1.33 -3.31
CA ILE A 142 -7.76 2.12 -4.54
C ILE A 142 -8.22 1.23 -5.69
N LEU A 143 -7.62 0.04 -5.84
CA LEU A 143 -7.97 -0.90 -6.91
C LEU A 143 -9.36 -1.52 -6.72
N ALA A 144 -9.86 -1.66 -5.49
CA ALA A 144 -11.22 -2.12 -5.25
C ALA A 144 -12.27 -1.19 -5.89
N GLU A 145 -12.01 0.11 -5.88
CA GLU A 145 -12.89 1.11 -6.51
C GLU A 145 -12.55 1.31 -8.00
N ALA A 146 -11.26 1.48 -8.33
CA ALA A 146 -10.83 1.86 -9.68
C ALA A 146 -10.78 0.67 -10.67
N ALA A 147 -10.48 -0.54 -10.19
CA ALA A 147 -10.22 -1.72 -11.03
C ALA A 147 -10.54 -3.05 -10.33
N PRO A 148 -11.77 -3.28 -9.84
CA PRO A 148 -12.12 -4.46 -9.05
C PRO A 148 -11.85 -5.78 -9.78
N GLU A 149 -12.00 -5.81 -11.10
CA GLU A 149 -11.68 -6.98 -11.93
C GLU A 149 -10.20 -7.39 -11.85
N THR A 150 -9.28 -6.43 -11.70
CA THR A 150 -7.86 -6.71 -11.50
C THR A 150 -7.62 -7.49 -10.21
N LEU A 151 -8.27 -7.09 -9.11
CA LEU A 151 -8.20 -7.82 -7.83
C LEU A 151 -8.84 -9.21 -7.91
N LYS A 152 -9.98 -9.33 -8.61
CA LYS A 152 -10.63 -10.64 -8.86
C LYS A 152 -9.77 -11.56 -9.72
N ASN A 153 -8.91 -11.02 -10.58
CA ASN A 153 -7.95 -11.80 -11.38
C ASN A 153 -6.75 -12.26 -10.54
N CYS A 154 -6.38 -11.52 -9.49
CA CYS A 154 -5.39 -11.97 -8.52
C CYS A 154 -5.89 -13.13 -7.65
N VAL A 155 -7.19 -13.31 -7.47
CA VAL A 155 -7.76 -14.39 -6.65
C VAL A 155 -8.40 -15.44 -7.56
N VAL A 156 -7.63 -16.47 -7.92
CA VAL A 156 -8.06 -17.55 -8.82
C VAL A 156 -9.15 -18.42 -8.18
N THR A 157 -9.02 -18.69 -6.88
CA THR A 157 -10.06 -19.42 -6.12
C THR A 157 -11.09 -18.43 -5.58
N ARG A 158 -12.13 -18.16 -6.39
CA ARG A 158 -13.15 -17.12 -6.12
C ARG A 158 -14.27 -17.54 -5.17
N ALA A 159 -14.44 -18.84 -4.93
CA ALA A 159 -15.41 -19.37 -3.99
C ALA A 159 -14.73 -19.76 -2.68
N TYR A 160 -15.47 -19.68 -1.57
CA TYR A 160 -15.00 -20.20 -0.29
C TYR A 160 -14.64 -21.69 -0.45
N ASN A 161 -13.46 -22.08 0.01
CA ASN A 161 -13.00 -23.46 -0.09
C ASN A 161 -12.95 -24.07 1.32
N PRO A 162 -13.85 -25.02 1.66
CA PRO A 162 -13.86 -25.68 2.97
C PRO A 162 -12.57 -26.46 3.28
N ALA A 163 -11.84 -26.89 2.25
CA ALA A 163 -10.52 -27.50 2.41
C ALA A 163 -9.45 -26.47 2.82
N GLY A 164 -9.78 -25.18 2.88
CA GLY A 164 -8.87 -24.11 3.29
C GLY A 164 -7.79 -23.75 2.28
N ALA A 165 -7.85 -24.23 1.04
CA ALA A 165 -6.80 -24.03 0.02
C ALA A 165 -7.21 -23.02 -1.07
N TYR A 166 -6.38 -22.00 -1.29
CA TYR A 166 -6.67 -20.90 -2.22
C TYR A 166 -5.50 -20.67 -3.18
N LYS A 167 -5.82 -20.55 -4.47
CA LYS A 167 -4.87 -20.10 -5.50
C LYS A 167 -5.00 -18.60 -5.72
N LEU A 168 -3.86 -17.91 -5.68
CA LEU A 168 -3.72 -16.49 -5.98
C LEU A 168 -2.65 -16.27 -7.04
N ARG A 169 -2.68 -15.12 -7.72
CA ARG A 169 -1.73 -14.73 -8.76
C ARG A 169 -1.28 -13.30 -8.50
N LEU A 170 0.02 -13.10 -8.28
CA LEU A 170 0.65 -11.79 -8.06
C LEU A 170 1.79 -11.59 -9.06
N CYS A 171 2.09 -10.35 -9.42
CA CYS A 171 3.11 -10.01 -10.40
C CYS A 171 4.41 -9.51 -9.73
N LEU A 172 5.43 -10.36 -9.63
CA LEU A 172 6.74 -9.97 -9.08
C LEU A 172 7.74 -9.77 -10.20
N ALA A 173 8.44 -8.63 -10.20
CA ALA A 173 9.47 -8.29 -11.20
C ALA A 173 8.98 -8.47 -12.65
N GLY A 174 7.74 -8.06 -12.92
CA GLY A 174 7.15 -8.18 -14.25
C GLY A 174 6.69 -9.60 -14.60
N GLU A 175 6.76 -10.57 -13.70
CA GLU A 175 6.27 -11.93 -13.94
C GLU A 175 5.12 -12.31 -13.02
N TRP A 176 4.06 -12.86 -13.63
CA TRP A 176 2.92 -13.36 -12.86
C TRP A 176 3.19 -14.73 -12.26
N ARG A 177 3.25 -14.80 -10.93
CA ARG A 177 3.46 -16.02 -10.15
C ARG A 177 2.15 -16.49 -9.54
N THR A 178 1.85 -17.79 -9.70
CA THR A 178 0.68 -18.41 -9.06
C THR A 178 1.10 -19.03 -7.72
N LEU A 179 0.47 -18.58 -6.65
CA LEU A 179 0.73 -18.97 -5.27
C LEU A 179 -0.44 -19.82 -4.75
N LEU A 180 -0.11 -20.91 -4.06
CA LEU A 180 -1.06 -21.65 -3.23
C LEU A 180 -0.88 -21.17 -1.79
N VAL A 181 -1.97 -20.80 -1.11
CA VAL A 181 -1.98 -20.44 0.32
C VAL A 181 -3.13 -21.14 1.02
N ASP A 182 -3.00 -21.33 2.33
CA ASP A 182 -4.13 -21.72 3.18
C ASP A 182 -4.85 -20.50 3.79
N ASP A 183 -6.02 -20.71 4.41
CA ASP A 183 -6.78 -19.67 5.15
C ASP A 183 -6.52 -19.60 6.66
N LEU A 184 -5.43 -20.16 7.16
CA LEU A 184 -4.97 -19.86 8.53
C LEU A 184 -4.45 -18.42 8.56
N LEU A 185 -5.14 -17.57 9.30
CA LEU A 185 -4.81 -16.17 9.49
C LEU A 185 -4.39 -15.97 10.94
N PRO A 186 -3.28 -15.29 11.21
CA PRO A 186 -2.82 -14.99 12.54
C PRO A 186 -3.72 -13.96 13.19
N CYS A 187 -3.90 -14.15 14.48
CA CYS A 187 -4.88 -13.47 15.29
C CYS A 187 -4.25 -13.11 16.63
N ASN A 188 -4.76 -12.06 17.25
CA ASN A 188 -4.42 -11.71 18.62
C ASN A 188 -5.22 -12.58 19.59
N ALA A 189 -4.98 -12.38 20.88
CA ALA A 189 -5.69 -13.10 21.94
C ALA A 189 -7.19 -12.76 22.03
N LEU A 190 -7.69 -11.81 21.23
CA LEU A 190 -9.13 -11.54 21.08
C LEU A 190 -9.77 -12.34 19.94
N GLU A 191 -9.04 -13.24 19.28
CA GLU A 191 -9.50 -14.01 18.09
C GLU A 191 -9.86 -13.10 16.92
N MET A 192 -9.25 -11.92 16.89
CA MET A 192 -9.33 -10.99 15.77
C MET A 192 -8.03 -11.08 15.01
N LEU A 193 -8.13 -11.01 13.69
CA LEU A 193 -7.01 -10.87 12.76
C LEU A 193 -5.95 -9.93 13.32
N ALA A 194 -4.69 -10.35 13.52
CA ALA A 194 -3.60 -9.52 14.03
C ALA A 194 -2.28 -9.62 13.25
N TYR A 195 -1.56 -8.52 13.13
CA TYR A 195 -0.19 -8.51 12.63
C TYR A 195 0.68 -7.42 13.26
N VAL A 196 1.99 -7.72 13.19
CA VAL A 196 3.17 -7.02 13.68
C VAL A 196 3.05 -5.49 13.56
N PRO A 197 3.22 -4.72 14.65
CA PRO A 197 3.43 -3.28 14.52
C PRO A 197 4.65 -3.01 13.62
N ALA A 198 4.52 -2.13 12.62
CA ALA A 198 5.67 -1.50 12.00
C ALA A 198 6.60 -0.95 13.09
N ARG A 199 7.91 -0.85 12.82
CA ARG A 199 8.81 -0.05 13.67
C ARG A 199 8.13 1.28 13.96
N ALA A 200 7.84 1.53 15.22
CA ALA A 200 7.03 2.68 15.61
C ALA A 200 7.88 3.91 15.36
N ASP A 201 7.37 4.80 14.52
CA ASP A 201 7.83 6.17 14.46
C ASP A 201 7.83 6.76 15.88
N VAL A 202 9.05 7.09 16.34
CA VAL A 202 9.58 7.48 17.66
C VAL A 202 8.76 8.51 18.50
N ALA A 203 7.61 9.00 18.05
CA ALA A 203 6.98 10.19 18.65
C ALA A 203 5.45 10.15 18.81
N ALA A 204 4.76 9.03 18.54
CA ALA A 204 3.34 8.96 18.86
C ALA A 204 3.13 8.55 20.32
N ALA A 205 2.79 9.50 21.18
CA ALA A 205 2.30 9.18 22.52
C ALA A 205 1.08 8.24 22.42
N PRO A 206 0.92 7.26 23.34
CA PRO A 206 -0.26 6.41 23.39
C PRO A 206 -1.51 7.29 23.50
N ARG A 207 -2.42 7.18 22.52
CA ARG A 207 -3.66 7.96 22.53
C ARG A 207 -4.71 7.22 23.37
N PRO A 208 -5.30 7.86 24.40
CA PRO A 208 -6.46 7.28 25.08
C PRO A 208 -7.56 7.01 24.03
N ASN A 209 -8.20 5.85 24.10
CA ASN A 209 -9.28 5.37 23.20
C ASN A 209 -8.97 4.84 21.79
N ARG A 210 -7.72 4.60 21.38
CA ARG A 210 -7.48 3.87 20.12
C ARG A 210 -7.56 2.35 20.34
N LEU A 211 -8.59 1.69 19.80
CA LEU A 211 -8.50 0.25 19.52
C LEU A 211 -7.32 0.08 18.56
N VAL A 212 -6.31 -0.70 18.95
CA VAL A 212 -5.23 -1.10 18.03
C VAL A 212 -5.90 -1.93 16.94
N SER A 213 -6.19 -1.30 15.80
CA SER A 213 -6.80 -1.98 14.66
C SER A 213 -5.80 -2.99 14.14
N THR A 214 -6.28 -4.21 13.97
CA THR A 214 -5.49 -5.38 13.68
C THR A 214 -5.87 -5.86 12.26
N GLN A 215 -4.86 -5.89 11.38
CA GLN A 215 -4.89 -6.20 9.92
C GLN A 215 -5.83 -5.43 9.02
N VAL A 216 -5.70 -5.69 7.70
CA VAL A 216 -6.79 -5.64 6.71
C VAL A 216 -8.00 -6.34 7.30
N LYS A 217 -8.97 -5.55 7.78
CA LYS A 217 -10.27 -6.07 8.21
C LYS A 217 -10.77 -7.05 7.15
N ALA A 218 -11.36 -8.17 7.56
CA ALA A 218 -12.14 -9.00 6.66
C ALA A 218 -13.60 -8.54 6.72
N ALA A 219 -13.83 -7.25 6.43
CA ALA A 219 -15.14 -6.66 6.66
C ALA A 219 -16.17 -7.40 5.81
N ARG A 220 -17.40 -7.44 6.32
CA ARG A 220 -18.49 -8.19 5.68
C ARG A 220 -18.13 -9.68 5.50
N ARG A 221 -17.16 -10.22 6.25
CA ARG A 221 -16.71 -11.62 6.14
C ARG A 221 -16.25 -11.99 4.72
N ALA A 222 -15.49 -11.08 4.11
CA ALA A 222 -14.88 -11.24 2.80
C ALA A 222 -13.37 -11.53 2.93
N LEU A 223 -12.89 -12.64 2.35
CA LEU A 223 -11.50 -13.12 2.51
C LEU A 223 -10.51 -12.59 1.48
N TRP A 224 -10.97 -11.93 0.42
CA TRP A 224 -10.11 -11.54 -0.70
C TRP A 224 -8.88 -10.74 -0.25
N ALA A 225 -9.06 -9.77 0.66
CA ALA A 225 -7.99 -8.87 1.05
C ALA A 225 -6.97 -9.53 2.01
N PRO A 226 -7.39 -10.26 3.08
CA PRO A 226 -6.46 -11.07 3.87
C PRO A 226 -5.71 -12.13 3.05
N LEU A 227 -6.37 -12.77 2.07
CA LEU A 227 -5.71 -13.77 1.22
C LEU A 227 -4.65 -13.12 0.31
N LEU A 228 -4.91 -11.94 -0.26
CA LEU A 228 -3.92 -11.20 -1.06
C LEU A 228 -2.74 -10.72 -0.21
N GLU A 229 -3.01 -10.19 0.99
CA GLU A 229 -1.97 -9.81 1.94
C GLU A 229 -1.10 -11.02 2.32
N LYS A 230 -1.71 -12.19 2.57
CA LYS A 230 -0.98 -13.44 2.83
C LYS A 230 -0.14 -13.90 1.66
N ALA A 231 -0.69 -13.84 0.44
CA ALA A 231 0.04 -14.19 -0.76
C ALA A 231 1.24 -13.26 -0.97
N ALA A 232 1.09 -11.96 -0.71
CA ALA A 232 2.20 -11.01 -0.74
C ALA A 232 3.24 -11.32 0.33
N ALA A 233 2.83 -11.60 1.58
CA ALA A 233 3.73 -11.99 2.66
C ALA A 233 4.53 -13.25 2.30
N LYS A 234 3.87 -14.27 1.73
CA LYS A 234 4.53 -15.48 1.22
C LYS A 234 5.54 -15.16 0.11
N LEU A 235 5.17 -14.30 -0.84
CA LEU A 235 6.03 -13.89 -1.94
C LEU A 235 7.30 -13.17 -1.46
N HIS A 236 7.17 -12.39 -0.38
CA HIS A 236 8.27 -11.65 0.25
C HIS A 236 8.94 -12.38 1.43
N GLY A 237 8.48 -13.59 1.76
CA GLY A 237 9.06 -14.47 2.78
C GLY A 237 8.43 -14.37 4.18
N SER A 238 7.87 -13.23 4.58
CA SER A 238 7.14 -13.06 5.86
C SER A 238 6.22 -11.83 5.84
N TYR A 239 5.31 -11.70 6.80
CA TYR A 239 4.51 -10.48 6.96
C TYR A 239 5.35 -9.25 7.33
N GLU A 240 6.37 -9.42 8.17
CA GLU A 240 7.31 -8.34 8.52
C GLU A 240 8.05 -7.82 7.28
N ALA A 241 8.33 -8.67 6.30
CA ALA A 241 8.94 -8.26 5.04
C ALA A 241 8.07 -7.29 4.22
N LEU A 242 6.77 -7.17 4.52
CA LEU A 242 5.89 -6.17 3.88
C LEU A 242 6.07 -4.75 4.43
N ALA A 243 6.79 -4.57 5.55
CA ALA A 243 6.98 -3.28 6.17
C ALA A 243 7.87 -2.34 5.33
N GLY A 244 7.42 -1.10 5.12
CA GLY A 244 8.22 -0.01 4.53
C GLY A 244 8.38 -0.09 3.00
N GLY A 245 7.29 -0.38 2.27
CA GLY A 245 7.31 -0.50 0.80
C GLY A 245 6.69 0.71 0.12
N THR A 246 6.56 0.65 -1.20
CA THR A 246 6.11 1.79 -2.02
C THR A 246 4.83 1.48 -2.78
N PHE A 247 4.00 2.50 -3.09
CA PHE A 247 2.82 2.30 -3.94
C PHE A 247 3.17 1.68 -5.29
N ALA A 248 4.34 2.02 -5.85
CA ALA A 248 4.80 1.46 -7.11
C ALA A 248 4.97 -0.06 -7.01
N GLU A 249 5.60 -0.56 -5.95
CA GLU A 249 5.68 -2.00 -5.68
C GLU A 249 4.29 -2.64 -5.58
N ALA A 250 3.34 -2.01 -4.88
CA ALA A 250 2.02 -2.61 -4.69
C ALA A 250 1.23 -2.68 -5.99
N PHE A 251 1.19 -1.57 -6.73
CA PHE A 251 0.50 -1.54 -8.00
C PHE A 251 1.14 -2.50 -9.00
N HIS A 252 2.48 -2.58 -9.08
CA HIS A 252 3.14 -3.62 -9.87
C HIS A 252 2.73 -5.03 -9.43
N THR A 253 2.75 -5.30 -8.12
CA THR A 253 2.41 -6.62 -7.56
C THR A 253 0.98 -7.05 -7.84
N LEU A 254 0.04 -6.13 -7.75
CA LEU A 254 -1.39 -6.41 -7.87
C LEU A 254 -1.88 -6.36 -9.31
N THR A 255 -1.20 -5.64 -10.20
CA THR A 255 -1.75 -5.34 -11.52
C THR A 255 -0.84 -5.72 -12.68
N GLY A 256 0.47 -5.77 -12.46
CA GLY A 256 1.48 -5.88 -13.51
C GLY A 256 1.45 -4.75 -14.53
N PHE A 257 0.75 -3.64 -14.27
CA PHE A 257 0.68 -2.47 -15.14
C PHE A 257 1.86 -1.53 -14.95
N PRO A 258 2.18 -0.68 -15.96
CA PRO A 258 3.08 0.44 -15.77
C PRO A 258 2.63 1.38 -14.65
N VAL A 259 3.59 1.85 -13.86
CA VAL A 259 3.35 2.80 -12.78
C VAL A 259 4.28 4.00 -12.95
N ASP A 260 3.70 5.19 -12.89
CA ASP A 260 4.45 6.46 -12.87
C ASP A 260 4.51 7.02 -11.45
N GLN A 261 5.59 7.70 -11.12
CA GLN A 261 5.71 8.48 -9.88
C GLN A 261 5.90 9.95 -10.24
N GLU A 262 5.05 10.82 -9.69
CA GLU A 262 5.15 12.27 -9.85
C GLU A 262 5.49 12.90 -8.49
N ARG A 263 6.67 13.51 -8.42
CA ARG A 263 7.07 14.26 -7.22
C ARG A 263 6.32 15.59 -7.18
N LEU A 264 5.61 15.81 -6.08
CA LEU A 264 4.80 17.02 -5.90
C LEU A 264 5.64 18.27 -5.62
N HIS A 265 6.92 18.11 -5.27
CA HIS A 265 7.87 19.21 -5.10
C HIS A 265 8.05 20.09 -6.36
N GLY A 266 7.65 19.60 -7.54
CA GLY A 266 7.58 20.41 -8.76
C GLY A 266 6.45 21.45 -8.78
N TYR A 267 5.44 21.29 -7.92
CA TYR A 267 4.25 22.16 -7.82
C TYR A 267 4.27 23.09 -6.58
N THR A 268 5.28 23.02 -5.71
CA THR A 268 5.28 23.79 -4.46
C THR A 268 5.88 25.19 -4.64
N ARG A 269 5.08 26.23 -4.32
CA ARG A 269 5.35 27.69 -4.42
C ARG A 269 6.73 28.15 -3.94
N ASP A 270 7.20 27.54 -2.87
CA ASP A 270 8.50 27.74 -2.28
C ASP A 270 8.92 26.33 -1.88
N GLY A 271 10.16 25.93 -2.16
CA GLY A 271 10.71 24.72 -1.53
C GLY A 271 10.58 24.92 -0.02
N GLY A 272 9.49 24.43 0.57
CA GLY A 272 9.00 24.83 1.88
C GLY A 272 10.02 24.52 2.98
N ALA A 273 9.60 24.53 4.24
CA ALA A 273 10.48 24.21 5.38
C ALA A 273 11.36 22.94 5.16
N TRP A 274 10.95 22.02 4.28
CA TRP A 274 11.74 20.90 3.77
C TRP A 274 13.05 21.28 3.03
N ALA A 275 13.06 22.27 2.13
CA ALA A 275 14.26 22.66 1.38
C ALA A 275 15.23 23.48 2.25
N ALA A 276 14.71 24.23 3.23
CA ALA A 276 15.53 24.86 4.26
C ALA A 276 16.15 23.82 5.21
N ALA A 277 15.40 22.78 5.59
CA ALA A 277 15.88 21.68 6.42
C ALA A 277 16.88 20.75 5.69
N ALA A 278 16.76 20.58 4.37
CA ALA A 278 17.73 19.86 3.55
C ALA A 278 19.08 20.62 3.48
N ARG A 279 19.04 21.95 3.33
CA ARG A 279 20.23 22.82 3.35
C ARG A 279 20.93 22.84 4.70
N ALA A 280 20.18 22.78 5.81
CA ALA A 280 20.73 22.79 7.17
C ALA A 280 21.45 21.48 7.57
N ARG A 281 21.26 20.37 6.83
CA ARG A 281 21.76 19.04 7.20
C ARG A 281 23.12 18.66 6.59
N GLY A 282 23.77 19.55 5.85
CA GLY A 282 25.10 19.28 5.32
C GLY A 282 25.19 17.99 4.49
N ALA A 283 24.11 17.61 3.80
CA ALA A 283 24.21 16.59 2.76
C ALA A 283 25.08 17.18 1.65
N ALA A 284 26.21 16.53 1.38
CA ALA A 284 27.22 17.00 0.45
C ALA A 284 26.59 17.37 -0.91
N ALA A 285 26.97 18.54 -1.39
CA ALA A 285 26.50 19.16 -2.62
C ALA A 285 26.57 18.21 -3.82
N ALA A 286 25.42 17.89 -4.40
CA ALA A 286 25.25 18.15 -5.83
C ALA A 286 25.01 19.67 -5.97
N GLY A 287 25.53 20.27 -7.04
CA GLY A 287 25.81 21.70 -7.20
C GLY A 287 24.66 22.68 -6.91
N ASP A 288 24.95 23.97 -7.10
CA ASP A 288 24.05 25.11 -6.87
C ASP A 288 22.82 25.11 -7.82
N ASP A 289 22.01 24.06 -7.71
CA ASP A 289 20.80 23.82 -8.48
C ASP A 289 19.68 24.74 -8.00
N GLY A 290 19.81 25.40 -6.84
CA GLY A 290 18.77 26.28 -6.28
C GLY A 290 18.61 27.61 -7.03
N ALA A 291 19.70 28.16 -7.57
CA ALA A 291 19.67 29.37 -8.40
C ALA A 291 19.23 29.05 -9.83
N VAL A 292 19.73 27.94 -10.39
CA VAL A 292 19.33 27.40 -11.70
C VAL A 292 17.86 26.98 -11.69
N PHE A 293 17.36 26.43 -10.58
CA PHE A 293 15.96 26.03 -10.38
C PHE A 293 15.02 27.22 -10.29
N ARG A 294 15.40 28.30 -9.60
CA ARG A 294 14.61 29.53 -9.55
C ARG A 294 14.46 30.12 -10.95
N GLU A 295 15.56 30.18 -11.72
CA GLU A 295 15.54 30.65 -13.10
C GLU A 295 14.73 29.72 -14.04
N ALA A 296 14.78 28.40 -13.84
CA ALA A 296 14.02 27.43 -14.62
C ALA A 296 12.52 27.41 -14.27
N PHE A 297 12.17 27.59 -12.99
CA PHE A 297 10.80 27.71 -12.49
C PHE A 297 10.16 29.01 -12.99
N ASP A 298 10.84 30.15 -12.83
CA ASP A 298 10.37 31.46 -13.32
C ASP A 298 10.24 31.50 -14.86
N LYS A 299 11.07 30.73 -15.58
CA LYS A 299 10.95 30.53 -17.05
C LYS A 299 9.79 29.62 -17.46
N ARG A 300 9.40 28.66 -16.61
CA ARG A 300 8.37 27.65 -16.92
C ARG A 300 6.96 28.10 -16.47
N PHE A 301 6.87 28.91 -15.42
CA PHE A 301 5.63 29.32 -14.76
C PHE A 301 5.65 30.81 -14.38
N PRO A 302 5.36 31.72 -15.32
CA PRO A 302 5.42 33.15 -15.06
C PRO A 302 4.26 33.70 -14.18
N GLY A 303 3.29 32.88 -13.72
CA GLY A 303 2.04 33.35 -13.09
C GLY A 303 1.80 33.02 -11.59
N GLY A 304 2.60 32.18 -10.93
CA GLY A 304 2.56 31.98 -9.46
C GLY A 304 1.71 30.82 -8.92
N ALA A 305 1.45 30.80 -7.60
CA ALA A 305 0.94 29.64 -6.84
C ALA A 305 -0.41 29.07 -7.30
N ASP A 306 -1.28 29.91 -7.86
CA ASP A 306 -2.57 29.50 -8.39
C ASP A 306 -2.41 28.61 -9.64
N GLU A 307 -1.31 28.77 -10.41
CA GLU A 307 -1.03 27.92 -11.57
C GLU A 307 -0.65 26.49 -11.16
N ALA A 308 0.11 26.32 -10.07
CA ALA A 308 0.54 25.00 -9.62
C ALA A 308 -0.60 24.18 -9.02
N GLU A 309 -1.53 24.84 -8.31
CA GLU A 309 -2.78 24.24 -7.86
C GLU A 309 -3.61 23.73 -9.06
N VAL A 310 -3.81 24.59 -10.06
CA VAL A 310 -4.57 24.28 -11.28
C VAL A 310 -3.90 23.16 -12.07
N GLU A 311 -2.57 23.17 -12.21
CA GLU A 311 -1.84 22.13 -12.93
C GLU A 311 -1.93 20.78 -12.21
N CYS A 312 -1.68 20.75 -10.89
CA CYS A 312 -1.80 19.53 -10.10
C CYS A 312 -3.22 18.95 -10.19
N PHE A 313 -4.24 19.80 -10.05
CA PHE A 313 -5.64 19.40 -10.19
C PHE A 313 -5.94 18.85 -11.60
N ALA A 314 -5.52 19.56 -12.65
CA ALA A 314 -5.73 19.14 -14.04
C ALA A 314 -5.03 17.81 -14.36
N ARG A 315 -3.82 17.60 -13.82
CA ARG A 315 -3.08 16.35 -13.94
C ARG A 315 -3.82 15.19 -13.28
N VAL A 316 -4.20 15.35 -12.01
CA VAL A 316 -4.98 14.34 -11.28
C VAL A 316 -6.32 14.05 -11.97
N PHE A 317 -7.03 15.09 -12.40
CA PHE A 317 -8.25 14.95 -13.18
C PHE A 317 -8.03 14.11 -14.43
N SER A 318 -6.96 14.38 -15.19
CA SER A 318 -6.64 13.60 -16.40
C SER A 318 -6.36 12.11 -16.11
N PHE A 319 -5.81 11.79 -14.93
CA PHE A 319 -5.60 10.40 -14.51
C PHE A 319 -6.93 9.70 -14.24
N PHE A 320 -7.86 10.36 -13.55
CA PHE A 320 -9.19 9.81 -13.28
C PHE A 320 -10.01 9.64 -14.56
N GLU A 321 -9.99 10.61 -15.47
CA GLU A 321 -10.64 10.50 -16.78
C GLU A 321 -10.05 9.36 -17.63
N SER A 322 -8.76 9.05 -17.44
CA SER A 322 -8.10 7.91 -18.08
C SER A 322 -8.38 6.57 -17.37
N GLY A 323 -9.11 6.58 -16.25
CA GLY A 323 -9.41 5.40 -15.45
C GLY A 323 -8.22 4.85 -14.65
N PHE A 324 -7.19 5.68 -14.41
CA PHE A 324 -5.99 5.27 -13.68
C PHE A 324 -6.24 5.27 -12.16
N ALA A 325 -5.47 4.44 -11.46
CA ALA A 325 -5.51 4.35 -10.00
C ALA A 325 -4.39 5.21 -9.41
N VAL A 326 -4.71 6.09 -8.45
CA VAL A 326 -3.76 7.08 -7.92
C VAL A 326 -3.60 6.95 -6.41
N GLY A 327 -2.37 6.71 -5.97
CA GLY A 327 -1.95 6.77 -4.57
C GLY A 327 -1.21 8.07 -4.28
N ALA A 328 -1.26 8.54 -3.04
CA ALA A 328 -0.54 9.72 -2.58
C ALA A 328 0.20 9.40 -1.28
N SER A 329 1.44 9.88 -1.16
CA SER A 329 2.32 9.57 -0.03
C SER A 329 2.75 10.82 0.72
N THR A 330 2.82 10.71 2.05
CA THR A 330 3.52 11.67 2.90
C THR A 330 4.89 11.10 3.26
N PHE A 331 5.91 11.95 3.35
CA PHE A 331 7.25 11.52 3.75
C PHE A 331 7.91 12.62 4.59
N THR A 332 7.73 12.53 5.91
CA THR A 332 8.26 13.53 6.84
C THR A 332 8.63 12.83 8.14
N ASP A 333 9.77 13.22 8.72
CA ASP A 333 10.18 12.73 10.02
C ASP A 333 9.25 13.30 11.11
N PRO A 334 8.56 12.45 11.88
CA PRO A 334 7.63 12.87 12.91
C PRO A 334 8.24 13.65 14.07
N ALA A 335 9.56 13.60 14.26
CA ALA A 335 10.25 14.39 15.28
C ALA A 335 10.40 15.87 14.88
N THR A 336 10.25 16.20 13.60
CA THR A 336 10.42 17.57 13.11
C THR A 336 9.20 18.45 13.44
N PRO A 337 9.37 19.78 13.55
CA PRO A 337 8.23 20.69 13.75
C PRO A 337 7.13 20.53 12.70
N PHE A 338 7.52 20.33 11.43
CA PHE A 338 6.58 20.07 10.33
C PHE A 338 5.85 18.73 10.49
N GLY A 339 6.54 17.67 10.93
CA GLY A 339 5.91 16.38 11.25
C GLY A 339 4.92 16.47 12.42
N GLN A 340 5.21 17.32 13.43
CA GLN A 340 4.31 17.57 14.55
C GLN A 340 3.07 18.37 14.12
N GLU A 341 3.25 19.39 13.27
CA GLU A 341 2.16 20.17 12.68
C GLU A 341 1.22 19.28 11.85
N MET A 342 1.78 18.47 10.95
CA MET A 342 1.03 17.54 10.12
C MET A 342 0.20 16.56 10.98
N LYS A 343 0.79 16.05 12.07
CA LYS A 343 0.07 15.23 13.05
C LYS A 343 -1.04 15.99 13.79
N ALA A 344 -0.82 17.27 14.14
CA ALA A 344 -1.82 18.11 14.78
C ALA A 344 -3.03 18.35 13.86
N LYS A 345 -2.79 18.45 12.54
CA LYS A 345 -3.81 18.47 11.49
C LYS A 345 -4.45 17.10 11.21
N GLY A 346 -3.96 16.05 11.85
CA GLY A 346 -4.49 14.68 11.82
C GLY A 346 -4.02 13.82 10.65
N LEU A 347 -3.01 14.27 9.92
CA LEU A 347 -2.31 13.47 8.92
C LEU A 347 -1.23 12.59 9.58
N GLN A 348 -0.85 11.51 8.91
CA GLN A 348 0.18 10.57 9.34
C GLN A 348 1.47 10.85 8.59
N THR A 349 2.59 10.69 9.30
CA THR A 349 3.94 10.78 8.76
C THR A 349 4.32 9.46 8.11
N ARG A 350 5.04 9.51 6.97
CA ARG A 350 5.53 8.31 6.26
C ARG A 350 4.39 7.33 5.95
N HIS A 351 3.31 7.86 5.37
CA HIS A 351 2.06 7.12 5.21
C HIS A 351 1.48 7.23 3.80
N ALA A 352 0.71 6.21 3.43
CA ALA A 352 0.05 6.07 2.15
C ALA A 352 -1.44 6.42 2.26
N TYR A 353 -1.94 7.23 1.33
CA TYR A 353 -3.34 7.63 1.20
C TYR A 353 -3.84 7.32 -0.21
N GLY A 354 -5.11 6.91 -0.32
CA GLY A 354 -5.73 6.64 -1.61
C GLY A 354 -6.38 7.90 -2.13
N LEU A 355 -6.02 8.34 -3.33
CA LEU A 355 -6.66 9.47 -3.99
C LEU A 355 -7.84 8.91 -4.79
N LEU A 356 -9.06 9.23 -4.35
CA LEU A 356 -10.28 8.60 -4.85
C LEU A 356 -10.99 9.45 -5.90
N GLU A 357 -10.91 10.78 -5.77
CA GLU A 357 -11.67 11.70 -6.61
C GLU A 357 -11.05 13.09 -6.57
N CYS A 358 -11.25 13.88 -7.62
CA CYS A 358 -11.03 15.33 -7.61
C CYS A 358 -12.29 16.06 -8.06
N ARG A 359 -12.58 17.21 -7.46
CA ARG A 359 -13.79 17.99 -7.77
C ARG A 359 -13.57 19.47 -7.55
N VAL A 360 -14.20 20.29 -8.39
CA VAL A 360 -14.37 21.73 -8.13
C VAL A 360 -15.68 21.93 -7.37
N TYR A 361 -15.62 22.57 -6.22
CA TYR A 361 -16.82 22.91 -5.45
C TYR A 361 -16.65 24.27 -4.78
N ASP A 362 -17.66 25.12 -4.92
CA ASP A 362 -17.66 26.50 -4.40
C ASP A 362 -16.42 27.32 -4.81
N GLY A 363 -15.94 27.10 -6.03
CA GLY A 363 -14.75 27.78 -6.57
C GLY A 363 -13.40 27.24 -6.08
N GLU A 364 -13.38 26.23 -5.21
CA GLU A 364 -12.15 25.59 -4.71
C GLU A 364 -11.90 24.24 -5.40
N HIS A 365 -10.62 23.92 -5.65
CA HIS A 365 -10.19 22.61 -6.13
C HIS A 365 -10.00 21.65 -4.95
N LEU A 366 -10.69 20.51 -4.98
CA LEU A 366 -10.72 19.55 -3.88
C LEU A 366 -10.25 18.18 -4.33
N PHE A 367 -9.55 17.50 -3.41
CA PHE A 367 -9.24 16.08 -3.51
C PHE A 367 -9.97 15.28 -2.43
N LYS A 368 -10.51 14.13 -2.82
CA LYS A 368 -11.08 13.13 -1.93
C LYS A 368 -10.03 12.07 -1.66
N LEU A 369 -9.69 11.89 -0.38
CA LEU A 369 -8.70 10.92 0.04
C LEU A 369 -9.30 9.89 0.98
N ARG A 370 -8.65 8.72 1.02
CA ARG A 370 -8.93 7.68 2.00
C ARG A 370 -7.68 7.35 2.79
N ASN A 371 -7.80 7.40 4.11
CA ASN A 371 -6.82 6.82 5.02
C ASN A 371 -7.10 5.31 5.14
N PRO A 372 -6.16 4.42 4.77
CA PRO A 372 -6.36 2.97 4.83
C PRO A 372 -6.65 2.48 6.25
N ASN A 373 -6.30 3.22 7.31
CA ASN A 373 -6.65 2.87 8.70
C ASN A 373 -8.17 2.91 8.98
N GLY A 374 -8.99 3.37 8.03
CA GLY A 374 -10.44 3.48 8.19
C GLY A 374 -10.88 4.64 9.07
N VAL A 375 -9.98 5.56 9.44
CA VAL A 375 -10.32 6.78 10.20
C VAL A 375 -9.54 7.97 9.66
N ALA A 376 -10.27 8.94 9.10
CA ALA A 376 -9.77 10.24 8.71
C ALA A 376 -9.82 11.16 9.93
N LEU A 377 -8.69 11.79 10.24
CA LEU A 377 -8.57 12.75 11.34
C LEU A 377 -8.24 14.14 10.81
N TRP A 378 -8.43 14.38 9.51
CA TRP A 378 -8.12 15.66 8.89
C TRP A 378 -8.87 16.80 9.56
N LYS A 379 -8.14 17.87 9.92
CA LYS A 379 -8.65 19.08 10.61
C LYS A 379 -8.36 20.38 9.88
N GLY A 380 -7.90 20.32 8.63
CA GLY A 380 -7.69 21.52 7.79
C GLY A 380 -8.93 21.86 6.97
N LYS A 381 -8.73 22.59 5.86
CA LYS A 381 -9.82 23.03 4.99
C LYS A 381 -10.59 21.83 4.46
N TRP A 382 -11.93 21.94 4.42
CA TRP A 382 -12.83 20.86 3.99
C TRP A 382 -12.83 19.62 4.88
N SER A 383 -12.29 19.72 6.10
CA SER A 383 -12.47 18.68 7.10
C SER A 383 -13.94 18.52 7.52
N ARG A 384 -14.27 17.40 8.17
CA ARG A 384 -15.62 17.18 8.71
C ARG A 384 -15.99 18.17 9.83
N GLU A 385 -15.02 18.85 10.43
CA GLU A 385 -15.21 19.82 11.51
C GLU A 385 -15.18 21.28 11.01
N ASP A 386 -14.82 21.51 9.74
CA ASP A 386 -14.80 22.84 9.11
C ASP A 386 -16.23 23.32 8.85
N ALA A 387 -16.84 23.98 9.84
CA ALA A 387 -18.23 24.45 9.75
C ALA A 387 -18.44 25.55 8.70
N GLU A 388 -17.37 26.24 8.27
CA GLU A 388 -17.42 27.28 7.25
C GLU A 388 -17.65 26.66 5.87
N ARG A 389 -16.83 25.65 5.49
CA ARG A 389 -16.89 25.02 4.16
C ARG A 389 -17.77 23.78 4.12
N MET A 390 -17.74 22.96 5.18
CA MET A 390 -18.45 21.67 5.26
C MET A 390 -19.90 21.83 5.74
N THR A 391 -20.65 22.70 5.04
CA THR A 391 -22.08 22.92 5.22
C THR A 391 -22.90 21.66 4.90
N PHE A 392 -24.18 21.65 5.28
CA PHE A 392 -25.08 20.54 4.94
C PHE A 392 -25.18 20.31 3.42
N ALA A 393 -25.25 21.39 2.63
CA ALA A 393 -25.28 21.32 1.18
C ALA A 393 -23.98 20.73 0.62
N ALA A 394 -22.81 21.17 1.13
CA ALA A 394 -21.51 20.64 0.74
C ALA A 394 -21.38 19.15 1.05
N ARG A 395 -21.79 18.69 2.24
CA ARG A 395 -21.74 17.27 2.62
C ARG A 395 -22.52 16.39 1.66
N LYS A 396 -23.73 16.83 1.29
CA LYS A 396 -24.59 16.13 0.35
C LYS A 396 -23.99 16.14 -1.06
N ALA A 397 -23.51 17.29 -1.52
CA ALA A 397 -22.91 17.43 -2.84
C ALA A 397 -21.63 16.58 -2.98
N LEU A 398 -20.77 16.58 -1.97
CA LEU A 398 -19.47 15.89 -1.93
C LEU A 398 -19.57 14.40 -1.56
N GLY A 399 -20.77 13.86 -1.38
CA GLY A 399 -21.02 12.44 -1.12
C GLY A 399 -20.31 11.93 0.15
N LEU A 400 -20.32 12.74 1.22
CA LEU A 400 -19.84 12.36 2.55
C LEU A 400 -20.94 11.76 3.44
N ASP A 401 -22.12 11.55 2.89
CA ASP A 401 -23.27 10.87 3.50
C ASP A 401 -23.07 9.36 3.66
N ARG A 402 -22.20 8.75 2.86
CA ARG A 402 -21.68 7.40 3.14
C ARG A 402 -20.69 7.45 4.30
N GLU A 403 -21.03 6.76 5.40
CA GLU A 403 -20.21 6.64 6.60
C GLU A 403 -18.96 5.75 6.38
N ASP A 404 -18.05 6.10 5.46
CA ASP A 404 -16.66 5.65 5.58
C ASP A 404 -15.90 6.68 6.42
N PRO A 405 -15.63 6.39 7.72
CA PRO A 405 -14.87 7.27 8.58
C PRO A 405 -13.44 7.52 8.07
N GLY A 406 -12.90 6.66 7.19
CA GLY A 406 -11.58 6.79 6.56
C GLY A 406 -11.50 7.80 5.43
N VAL A 407 -12.64 8.26 4.90
CA VAL A 407 -12.72 9.16 3.74
C VAL A 407 -12.91 10.61 4.18
N PHE A 408 -12.16 11.51 3.55
CA PHE A 408 -12.21 12.96 3.76
C PHE A 408 -11.93 13.73 2.47
N TRP A 409 -12.35 14.99 2.44
CA TRP A 409 -11.98 15.95 1.41
C TRP A 409 -10.93 16.92 1.97
N MET A 410 -10.08 17.44 1.10
CA MET A 410 -9.14 18.51 1.39
C MET A 410 -8.97 19.42 0.18
N ALA A 411 -8.59 20.67 0.42
CA ALA A 411 -8.22 21.58 -0.65
C ALA A 411 -6.86 21.16 -1.27
N VAL A 412 -6.68 21.44 -2.56
CA VAL A 412 -5.45 21.08 -3.29
C VAL A 412 -4.23 21.84 -2.77
N ASP A 413 -4.39 23.07 -2.29
CA ASP A 413 -3.31 23.84 -1.66
C ASP A 413 -2.76 23.16 -0.39
N ASP A 414 -3.65 22.70 0.50
CA ASP A 414 -3.31 21.89 1.67
C ASP A 414 -2.68 20.56 1.22
N PHE A 415 -3.16 19.94 0.14
CA PHE A 415 -2.57 18.71 -0.39
C PHE A 415 -1.11 18.92 -0.82
N LEU A 416 -0.84 19.96 -1.62
CA LEU A 416 0.51 20.31 -2.06
C LEU A 416 1.44 20.70 -0.90
N ALA A 417 0.89 21.19 0.21
CA ALA A 417 1.67 21.50 1.41
C ALA A 417 2.15 20.24 2.15
N TYR A 418 1.35 19.17 2.22
CA TYR A 418 1.61 18.01 3.09
C TYR A 418 2.03 16.73 2.36
N PHE A 419 1.73 16.59 1.07
CA PHE A 419 2.05 15.39 0.27
C PHE A 419 3.29 15.61 -0.59
N VAL A 420 4.06 14.55 -0.80
CA VAL A 420 5.36 14.63 -1.50
C VAL A 420 5.35 13.95 -2.87
N GLU A 421 4.47 12.97 -3.06
CA GLU A 421 4.47 12.13 -4.25
C GLU A 421 3.06 11.62 -4.57
N LEU A 422 2.74 11.63 -5.85
CA LEU A 422 1.66 10.85 -6.45
C LEU A 422 2.26 9.60 -7.12
N THR A 423 1.61 8.46 -6.94
CA THR A 423 1.93 7.24 -7.67
C THR A 423 0.73 6.82 -8.51
N VAL A 424 0.90 6.75 -9.82
CA VAL A 424 -0.18 6.54 -10.80
C VAL A 424 -0.01 5.19 -11.46
N CYS A 425 -0.91 4.26 -11.17
CA CYS A 425 -1.01 3.00 -11.88
C CYS A 425 -1.88 3.16 -13.12
N ARG A 426 -1.28 2.96 -14.30
CA ARG A 426 -1.99 3.01 -15.58
C ARG A 426 -2.83 1.75 -15.74
N VAL A 427 -4.05 1.76 -15.22
CA VAL A 427 -4.99 0.65 -15.36
C VAL A 427 -5.41 0.52 -16.82
N LEU A 428 -4.85 -0.48 -17.52
CA LEU A 428 -5.09 -0.70 -18.95
C LEU A 428 -6.05 -1.88 -19.16
N ARG A 429 -7.34 -1.58 -19.33
CA ARG A 429 -8.42 -2.60 -19.44
C ARG A 429 -8.36 -3.38 -20.77
N ASP A 430 -8.17 -2.68 -21.88
CA ASP A 430 -8.16 -3.25 -23.23
C ASP A 430 -6.74 -3.22 -23.81
N ARG A 431 -5.92 -4.20 -23.45
CA ARG A 431 -4.52 -4.28 -23.88
C ARG A 431 -4.10 -5.68 -24.27
N VAL A 432 -3.05 -5.75 -25.07
CA VAL A 432 -2.22 -6.96 -25.20
C VAL A 432 -1.05 -6.81 -24.25
N ASP A 433 -0.89 -7.76 -23.33
CA ASP A 433 0.23 -7.83 -22.39
C ASP A 433 1.24 -8.86 -22.90
N ALA A 434 2.45 -8.42 -23.20
CA ALA A 434 3.57 -9.26 -23.61
C ALA A 434 4.74 -9.01 -22.68
N ARG A 435 5.32 -10.09 -22.14
CA ARG A 435 6.41 -10.04 -21.17
C ARG A 435 7.56 -10.88 -21.70
N VAL A 436 8.73 -10.26 -21.78
CA VAL A 436 9.98 -10.92 -22.20
C VAL A 436 10.94 -10.85 -21.03
N GLY A 437 11.30 -12.03 -20.52
CA GLY A 437 12.38 -12.18 -19.55
C GLY A 437 13.71 -12.39 -20.27
N GLY A 438 14.81 -12.03 -19.61
CA GLY A 438 16.15 -12.19 -20.15
C GLY A 438 17.21 -11.90 -19.10
N TRP A 439 18.48 -12.09 -19.48
CA TRP A 439 19.63 -11.83 -18.61
C TRP A 439 20.54 -10.79 -19.25
N LEU A 440 20.89 -9.75 -18.50
CA LEU A 440 21.94 -8.82 -18.90
C LEU A 440 23.29 -9.44 -18.55
N GLY A 441 24.02 -9.90 -19.56
CA GLY A 441 25.38 -10.44 -19.38
C GLY A 441 26.35 -9.40 -18.83
N SER A 442 27.40 -9.85 -18.12
CA SER A 442 28.40 -8.98 -17.48
C SER A 442 29.34 -8.24 -18.45
N ALA A 443 29.18 -8.44 -19.76
CA ALA A 443 29.95 -7.77 -20.80
C ALA A 443 29.04 -6.80 -21.54
N PHE A 444 29.59 -5.66 -21.98
CA PHE A 444 28.99 -4.50 -22.69
C PHE A 444 28.17 -4.81 -23.98
N ASN A 445 27.44 -5.93 -24.06
CA ASN A 445 26.44 -6.18 -25.07
C ASN A 445 25.14 -5.49 -24.64
N GLY A 446 24.56 -4.68 -25.52
CA GLY A 446 23.41 -3.80 -25.28
C GLY A 446 22.07 -4.49 -25.02
N GLY A 447 22.06 -5.58 -24.26
CA GLY A 447 20.88 -6.37 -23.94
C GLY A 447 20.32 -7.17 -25.12
N GLU A 448 19.18 -7.80 -24.90
CA GLU A 448 18.39 -8.46 -25.94
C GLU A 448 17.49 -7.44 -26.65
N CYS A 449 17.41 -7.54 -27.98
CA CYS A 449 16.51 -6.74 -28.79
C CYS A 449 15.18 -7.46 -28.99
N VAL A 450 14.06 -6.77 -28.77
CA VAL A 450 12.71 -7.35 -28.93
C VAL A 450 11.98 -6.63 -30.05
N ALA A 451 11.72 -7.35 -31.14
CA ALA A 451 10.94 -6.79 -32.24
C ALA A 451 9.44 -6.70 -31.86
N VAL A 452 8.86 -5.51 -32.01
CA VAL A 452 7.42 -5.26 -31.85
C VAL A 452 6.84 -4.84 -33.20
N GLU A 453 5.84 -5.58 -33.68
CA GLU A 453 5.14 -5.30 -34.93
C GLU A 453 3.74 -4.75 -34.64
N ALA A 454 3.43 -3.58 -35.20
CA ALA A 454 2.13 -2.93 -35.08
C ALA A 454 1.48 -2.79 -36.46
N TYR A 455 0.25 -3.31 -36.58
CA TYR A 455 -0.54 -3.31 -37.82
C TYR A 455 -1.55 -2.15 -37.90
N ALA A 456 -1.65 -1.34 -36.84
CA ALA A 456 -2.50 -0.16 -36.75
C ALA A 456 -1.81 0.89 -35.86
N ARG A 457 -2.44 2.06 -35.70
CA ARG A 457 -1.99 3.07 -34.74
C ARG A 457 -2.06 2.50 -33.33
N THR A 458 -0.90 2.15 -32.78
CA THR A 458 -0.77 1.49 -31.48
C THR A 458 -0.03 2.39 -30.51
N ARG A 459 -0.56 2.49 -29.29
CA ARG A 459 0.19 3.04 -28.15
C ARG A 459 0.98 1.89 -27.53
N LEU A 460 2.30 2.09 -27.40
CA LEU A 460 3.20 1.14 -26.75
C LEU A 460 3.65 1.72 -25.42
N ASP A 461 3.35 1.03 -24.32
CA ASP A 461 3.90 1.34 -23.00
C ASP A 461 4.95 0.27 -22.66
N VAL A 462 6.20 0.68 -22.44
CA VAL A 462 7.33 -0.22 -22.14
C VAL A 462 7.71 -0.05 -20.68
N ALA A 463 7.79 -1.16 -19.95
CA ALA A 463 8.24 -1.19 -18.56
C ALA A 463 9.36 -2.22 -18.40
N LEU A 464 10.44 -1.82 -17.71
CA LEU A 464 11.57 -2.68 -17.39
C LEU A 464 11.51 -3.06 -15.92
N TYR A 465 11.68 -4.34 -15.65
CA TYR A 465 11.72 -4.88 -14.29
C TYR A 465 13.04 -5.59 -14.09
N GLN A 466 13.62 -5.43 -12.90
CA GLN A 466 14.77 -6.22 -12.46
C GLN A 466 14.33 -7.17 -11.35
N GLU A 467 14.78 -8.42 -11.42
CA GLU A 467 14.62 -9.33 -10.29
C GLU A 467 15.48 -8.83 -9.12
N PRO A 468 14.90 -8.65 -7.92
CA PRO A 468 15.70 -8.30 -6.76
C PRO A 468 16.63 -9.47 -6.41
N HIS A 469 17.93 -9.22 -6.33
CA HIS A 469 18.95 -10.22 -5.95
C HIS A 469 18.80 -10.73 -4.50
N ALA A 470 17.91 -10.15 -3.70
CA ALA A 470 17.64 -10.59 -2.33
C ALA A 470 16.14 -10.53 -2.00
N VAL A 471 15.69 -11.48 -1.17
CA VAL A 471 14.44 -11.36 -0.40
C VAL A 471 14.55 -10.09 0.43
N ARG A 472 13.50 -9.27 0.43
CA ARG A 472 13.41 -7.99 1.15
C ARG A 472 13.82 -8.17 2.62
N GLN A 473 15.03 -7.74 3.00
CA GLN A 473 15.54 -7.84 4.38
C GLN A 473 15.15 -6.61 5.23
N GLY A 474 13.87 -6.23 5.19
CA GLY A 474 13.37 -5.04 5.91
C GLY A 474 14.10 -3.73 5.53
N GLU A 475 14.05 -2.73 6.40
CA GLU A 475 14.64 -1.38 6.20
C GLU A 475 16.16 -1.36 5.91
N ALA A 476 16.86 -2.49 6.05
CA ALA A 476 18.33 -2.55 6.01
C ALA A 476 18.92 -3.24 4.76
N GLY A 477 18.10 -3.76 3.85
CA GLY A 477 18.59 -4.58 2.73
C GLY A 477 18.05 -4.15 1.38
N ALA A 478 18.40 -2.96 0.91
CA ALA A 478 18.29 -2.66 -0.52
C ALA A 478 19.46 -3.36 -1.22
N ALA A 479 19.19 -4.47 -1.92
CA ALA A 479 20.10 -4.90 -2.98
C ALA A 479 20.28 -3.71 -3.93
N THR A 480 21.52 -3.38 -4.31
CA THR A 480 21.80 -2.30 -5.25
C THR A 480 21.17 -2.65 -6.59
N ALA A 481 20.03 -2.03 -6.87
CA ALA A 481 19.38 -2.10 -8.17
C ALA A 481 20.33 -1.55 -9.24
N LEU A 482 20.35 -2.17 -10.41
CA LEU A 482 21.09 -1.65 -11.56
C LEU A 482 20.30 -0.53 -12.22
N ASP A 483 21.01 0.45 -12.77
CA ASP A 483 20.44 1.46 -13.65
C ASP A 483 20.05 0.79 -14.97
N LEU A 484 18.74 0.69 -15.22
CA LEU A 484 18.18 0.08 -16.44
C LEU A 484 17.61 1.16 -17.36
N GLY A 485 17.80 0.95 -18.66
CA GLY A 485 17.18 1.76 -19.71
C GLY A 485 16.86 0.90 -20.92
N CYS A 486 15.88 1.32 -21.72
CA CYS A 486 15.62 0.76 -23.04
C CYS A 486 15.57 1.89 -24.05
N VAL A 487 15.88 1.56 -25.30
CA VAL A 487 15.73 2.45 -26.45
C VAL A 487 14.77 1.77 -27.40
N VAL A 488 13.72 2.49 -27.81
CA VAL A 488 12.80 2.02 -28.84
C VAL A 488 13.25 2.60 -30.17
N VAL A 489 13.67 1.76 -31.10
CA VAL A 489 14.13 2.18 -32.42
C VAL A 489 13.09 1.78 -33.46
N LYS A 490 12.68 2.73 -34.30
CA LYS A 490 11.87 2.41 -35.47
C LYS A 490 12.77 1.76 -36.52
N CYS A 491 12.51 0.50 -36.88
CA CYS A 491 13.19 -0.09 -38.02
C CYS A 491 12.75 0.60 -39.31
N ALA A 492 13.71 0.87 -40.19
CA ALA A 492 13.41 1.17 -41.57
C ALA A 492 12.57 0.02 -42.13
N SER A 493 11.40 0.35 -42.70
CA SER A 493 10.59 -0.64 -43.40
C SER A 493 11.46 -1.29 -44.47
N ARG A 494 11.29 -2.59 -44.70
CA ARG A 494 11.86 -3.29 -45.86
C ARG A 494 11.40 -2.72 -47.22
N SER A 495 10.68 -1.60 -47.24
CA SER A 495 10.28 -0.87 -48.46
C SER A 495 11.45 -0.33 -49.29
N ASP A 496 12.68 -0.29 -48.77
CA ASP A 496 13.86 0.03 -49.59
C ASP A 496 14.40 -1.19 -50.38
N ARG A 497 13.84 -2.39 -50.16
CA ARG A 497 13.99 -3.55 -51.03
C ARG A 497 12.61 -4.15 -51.27
N ALA A 498 11.89 -3.54 -52.22
CA ALA A 498 10.60 -4.04 -52.70
C ALA A 498 10.65 -5.56 -52.98
N VAL A 499 10.01 -6.34 -52.11
CA VAL A 499 9.52 -7.68 -52.43
C VAL A 499 8.01 -7.52 -52.60
N ALA A 500 7.51 -7.94 -53.76
CA ALA A 500 6.10 -7.79 -54.09
C ALA A 500 5.23 -8.58 -53.08
N GLY A 501 4.44 -7.87 -52.27
CA GLY A 501 3.47 -8.46 -51.34
C GLY A 501 3.27 -7.77 -50.00
N ASP A 502 4.18 -6.90 -49.55
CA ASP A 502 4.07 -6.25 -48.23
C ASP A 502 3.14 -5.04 -48.22
N ASP A 503 2.27 -4.95 -47.19
CA ASP A 503 1.42 -3.78 -46.92
C ASP A 503 2.29 -2.61 -46.42
N PRO A 504 2.31 -1.45 -47.12
CA PRO A 504 3.12 -0.29 -46.78
C PRO A 504 2.79 0.36 -45.43
N ARG A 505 1.78 -0.12 -44.70
CA ARG A 505 1.39 0.38 -43.37
C ARG A 505 2.02 -0.38 -42.19
N THR A 506 2.80 -1.42 -42.45
CA THR A 506 3.44 -2.20 -41.38
C THR A 506 4.70 -1.49 -40.86
N HIS A 507 4.77 -1.29 -39.55
CA HIS A 507 5.92 -0.70 -38.88
C HIS A 507 6.50 -1.72 -37.88
N ARG A 508 7.80 -1.99 -38.02
CA ARG A 508 8.57 -2.83 -37.09
C ARG A 508 9.38 -1.92 -36.18
N LEU A 509 9.23 -2.08 -34.87
CA LEU A 509 10.08 -1.48 -33.85
C LEU A 509 11.05 -2.55 -33.35
N VAL A 510 12.29 -2.18 -33.05
CA VAL A 510 13.30 -3.03 -32.40
C VAL A 510 13.75 -2.38 -31.10
#